data_AF-A0A382SLF7-F1
#
_entry.id   AF-A0A382SLF7-F1
#
_cell.length_a   1.000
_cell.length_b   1.000
_cell.length_c   1.000
_cell.angle_alpha   90.00
_cell.angle_beta   90.00
_cell.angle_gamma   90.00
#
_symmetry.space_group_name_H-M   'P 1'
#
loop_
_entity.id
_entity.type
_entity.pdbx_description
1 polymer ?
#
loop_
_entity_poly.entity_id
_entity_poly.type
_entity_poly.pdbx_seq_one_letter_code
_entity_poly.pdbx_strand_id
1 'polypeptide(L)'
;VPFNLGNYAKVTNIHGSPDISNVGSTQDPFKKLLIYDTPTASRGTASGAIVGQARSRAFEYFSGTAGAASGNATSIYHHYLFDIQMMTNITMSGAVTLAVDSVVTGSTSGATGVLYAAVSSGTGLQLMEVTGTFVAGEAITGTGTGASTGSVTISAVVTKDFSKDAKQLFMVYTSISGGDYSADIKLTKTFTLSGTYRTETSGTDNLIGVSGYDTSEVQVGDVLTIPTGVAGATEDRTVDAITATAISFSAAPTTDAITTADVVRNRAEIQEQEETIMVMKMPKDPIKTLLNSAAASDTTYTVRRQFHGT
;
A
#
# COMPACT_ATOMS: atom_id res chain seq x y z
N VAL A 1 -32.66 -1.64 2.07
CA VAL A 1 -31.73 -1.87 0.95
C VAL A 1 -30.41 -2.33 1.56
N PRO A 2 -29.84 -3.49 1.20
CA PRO A 2 -28.49 -3.83 1.63
C PRO A 2 -27.54 -2.74 1.13
N PHE A 3 -26.74 -2.19 2.03
CA PHE A 3 -25.81 -1.10 1.77
C PHE A 3 -24.42 -1.69 1.56
N ASN A 4 -23.78 -1.36 0.44
CA ASN A 4 -22.41 -1.78 0.14
C ASN A 4 -21.50 -0.55 0.10
N LEU A 5 -20.35 -0.63 0.78
CA LEU A 5 -19.39 0.46 0.89
C LEU A 5 -18.28 0.39 -0.17
N GLY A 6 -18.02 -0.82 -0.71
CA GLY A 6 -16.92 -1.11 -1.63
C GLY A 6 -15.53 -0.75 -1.11
N ASN A 7 -14.49 -1.06 -1.87
CA ASN A 7 -13.12 -0.61 -1.62
C ASN A 7 -12.56 -1.04 -0.24
N TYR A 8 -12.44 -2.35 -0.02
CA TYR A 8 -11.91 -2.91 1.23
C TYR A 8 -10.78 -3.92 1.01
N ALA A 9 -9.90 -4.04 2.01
CA ALA A 9 -8.99 -5.17 2.13
C ALA A 9 -9.60 -6.21 3.07
N LYS A 10 -9.44 -7.50 2.76
CA LYS A 10 -9.71 -8.57 3.73
C LYS A 10 -8.55 -8.66 4.69
N VAL A 11 -8.82 -8.71 5.99
CA VAL A 11 -7.78 -8.73 7.02
C VAL A 11 -8.01 -9.80 8.08
N THR A 12 -6.91 -10.27 8.67
CA THR A 12 -6.83 -11.31 9.72
C THR A 12 -5.86 -10.87 10.81
N ASN A 13 -5.67 -11.68 11.87
CA ASN A 13 -4.71 -11.40 12.94
C ASN A 13 -4.91 -10.03 13.62
N ILE A 14 -6.18 -9.70 13.88
CA ILE A 14 -6.59 -8.35 14.31
C ILE A 14 -6.14 -8.08 15.73
N HIS A 15 -5.50 -6.94 15.99
CA HIS A 15 -5.24 -6.37 17.31
C HIS A 15 -5.83 -4.96 17.40
N GLY A 16 -6.41 -4.62 18.55
CA GLY A 16 -7.09 -3.32 18.72
C GLY A 16 -8.28 -3.16 17.78
N SER A 17 -8.62 -1.92 17.47
CA SER A 17 -9.66 -1.54 16.50
C SER A 17 -9.18 -0.35 15.69
N PRO A 18 -9.47 -0.27 14.38
CA PRO A 18 -9.12 0.92 13.62
C PRO A 18 -10.01 2.10 14.04
N ASP A 19 -9.49 3.32 13.90
CA ASP A 19 -10.27 4.53 14.16
C ASP A 19 -11.17 4.80 12.97
N ILE A 20 -12.45 4.53 13.18
CA ILE A 20 -13.52 4.77 12.20
C ILE A 20 -14.50 5.84 12.72
N SER A 21 -14.16 6.54 13.80
CA SER A 21 -15.06 7.47 14.47
C SER A 21 -15.02 8.86 13.81
N ASN A 22 -16.18 9.51 13.68
CA ASN A 22 -16.27 10.89 13.17
C ASN A 22 -16.20 11.95 14.29
N VAL A 23 -16.22 11.53 15.56
CA VAL A 23 -16.34 12.40 16.73
C VAL A 23 -15.75 11.72 17.97
N GLY A 24 -14.76 12.38 18.58
CA GLY A 24 -14.21 12.00 19.89
C GLY A 24 -13.17 13.01 20.38
N SER A 25 -13.07 13.21 21.70
CA SER A 25 -12.01 14.02 22.33
C SER A 25 -10.69 13.24 22.52
N THR A 26 -10.67 11.95 22.14
CA THR A 26 -9.56 11.01 22.33
C THR A 26 -9.17 10.21 21.07
N GLN A 27 -9.91 10.39 19.97
CA GLN A 27 -9.76 9.65 18.70
C GLN A 27 -9.85 10.64 17.52
N ASP A 28 -8.90 10.55 16.58
CA ASP A 28 -8.76 11.50 15.48
C ASP A 28 -9.63 11.03 14.31
N PRO A 29 -10.61 11.83 13.84
CA PRO A 29 -11.48 11.40 12.76
C PRO A 29 -10.70 10.98 11.52
N PHE A 30 -10.95 9.75 11.05
CA PHE A 30 -10.29 9.17 9.87
C PHE A 30 -8.75 9.21 9.96
N LYS A 31 -8.20 8.84 11.12
CA LYS A 31 -6.76 8.80 11.35
C LYS A 31 -6.03 8.03 10.23
N LYS A 32 -4.83 8.52 9.89
CA LYS A 32 -3.96 7.87 8.92
C LYS A 32 -3.59 6.47 9.41
N LEU A 33 -3.82 5.50 8.54
CA LEU A 33 -3.40 4.12 8.63
C LEU A 33 -2.15 3.96 7.77
N LEU A 34 -1.11 3.32 8.30
CA LEU A 34 0.09 3.00 7.53
C LEU A 34 0.02 1.57 7.01
N ILE A 35 0.56 1.36 5.82
CA ILE A 35 0.61 0.09 5.12
C ILE A 35 2.06 -0.37 5.11
N TYR A 36 2.30 -1.59 5.54
CA TYR A 36 3.64 -2.18 5.65
C TYR A 36 3.81 -3.41 4.77
N ASP A 37 5.06 -3.72 4.44
CA ASP A 37 5.45 -4.82 3.55
C ASP A 37 5.65 -6.18 4.20
N THR A 38 5.54 -6.26 5.52
CA THR A 38 5.74 -7.50 6.26
C THR A 38 4.52 -7.78 7.13
N PRO A 39 4.00 -9.02 7.19
CA PRO A 39 2.92 -9.36 8.09
C PRO A 39 3.35 -9.18 9.56
N THR A 40 2.37 -9.05 10.43
CA THR A 40 2.53 -8.82 11.86
C THR A 40 3.39 -9.92 12.52
N ALA A 41 4.59 -9.56 12.97
CA ALA A 41 5.41 -10.43 13.81
C ALA A 41 4.89 -10.51 15.26
N SER A 42 4.53 -9.36 15.83
CA SER A 42 3.89 -9.26 17.15
C SER A 42 2.67 -8.34 17.06
N ARG A 43 1.51 -8.83 17.54
CA ARG A 43 0.25 -8.07 17.51
C ARG A 43 0.40 -6.73 18.24
N GLY A 44 -0.20 -5.69 17.67
CA GLY A 44 -0.10 -4.31 18.16
C GLY A 44 1.21 -3.60 17.80
N THR A 45 2.01 -4.16 16.90
CA THR A 45 3.25 -3.52 16.44
C THR A 45 3.31 -3.49 14.91
N ALA A 46 3.96 -2.46 14.37
CA ALA A 46 4.32 -2.41 12.96
C ALA A 46 5.40 -3.46 12.64
N SER A 47 5.38 -4.01 11.41
CA SER A 47 6.40 -4.93 10.93
C SER A 47 6.84 -4.58 9.52
N GLY A 48 8.15 -4.55 9.27
CA GLY A 48 8.70 -4.23 7.95
C GLY A 48 8.78 -2.73 7.66
N ALA A 49 8.85 -2.39 6.38
CA ALA A 49 8.94 -1.01 5.90
C ALA A 49 7.58 -0.47 5.47
N ILE A 50 7.39 0.85 5.62
CA ILE A 50 6.18 1.54 5.14
C ILE A 50 6.20 1.56 3.61
N VAL A 51 5.11 1.10 3.01
CA VAL A 51 4.90 1.06 1.56
C VAL A 51 3.74 1.93 1.10
N GLY A 52 2.89 2.38 2.02
CA GLY A 52 1.78 3.28 1.71
C GLY A 52 1.11 3.84 2.94
N GLN A 53 0.16 4.72 2.71
CA GLN A 53 -0.80 5.18 3.71
C GLN A 53 -2.22 5.08 3.17
N ALA A 54 -3.18 4.97 4.06
CA ALA A 54 -4.60 5.01 3.77
C ALA A 54 -5.36 5.61 4.95
N ARG A 55 -6.68 5.67 4.86
CA ARG A 55 -7.57 5.99 5.97
C ARG A 55 -8.63 4.92 6.12
N SER A 56 -9.06 4.72 7.36
CA SER A 56 -10.09 3.74 7.71
C SER A 56 -11.48 4.36 7.53
N ARG A 57 -12.34 3.71 6.76
CA ARG A 57 -13.74 4.12 6.55
C ARG A 57 -14.70 3.35 7.43
N ALA A 58 -14.54 2.03 7.49
CA ALA A 58 -15.38 1.12 8.25
C ALA A 58 -14.63 -0.18 8.50
N PHE A 59 -15.11 -0.97 9.46
CA PHE A 59 -14.54 -2.25 9.81
C PHE A 59 -15.66 -3.23 10.17
N GLU A 60 -15.77 -4.32 9.42
CA GLU A 60 -16.89 -5.25 9.49
C GLU A 60 -16.42 -6.69 9.59
N TYR A 61 -17.06 -7.48 10.44
CA TYR A 61 -16.81 -8.92 10.50
C TYR A 61 -17.37 -9.62 9.26
N PHE A 62 -16.57 -10.49 8.64
CA PHE A 62 -17.00 -11.24 7.45
C PHE A 62 -17.22 -12.72 7.75
N SER A 63 -16.20 -13.44 8.23
CA SER A 63 -16.28 -14.89 8.45
C SER A 63 -15.24 -15.42 9.43
N GLY A 64 -15.34 -16.71 9.76
CA GLY A 64 -14.51 -17.39 10.76
C GLY A 64 -15.25 -17.58 12.07
N THR A 65 -14.52 -17.53 13.19
CA THR A 65 -15.14 -17.59 14.52
C THR A 65 -14.76 -16.33 15.29
N ALA A 66 -15.60 -15.30 15.17
CA ALA A 66 -15.42 -14.04 15.88
C ALA A 66 -15.26 -14.28 17.39
N GLY A 67 -14.17 -13.77 17.97
CA GLY A 67 -13.95 -13.85 19.42
C GLY A 67 -13.67 -15.25 19.96
N ALA A 68 -13.46 -16.27 19.11
CA ALA A 68 -13.13 -17.63 19.56
C ALA A 68 -11.75 -17.77 20.19
N ALA A 69 -10.86 -16.81 19.93
CA ALA A 69 -9.59 -16.68 20.62
C ALA A 69 -9.39 -15.22 21.02
N SER A 70 -8.78 -14.98 22.19
CA SER A 70 -8.32 -13.64 22.60
C SER A 70 -7.39 -12.98 21.57
N GLY A 71 -6.79 -13.79 20.70
CA GLY A 71 -5.92 -13.36 19.60
C GLY A 71 -6.60 -12.99 18.28
N ASN A 72 -7.88 -13.35 18.07
CA ASN A 72 -8.61 -13.15 16.81
C ASN A 72 -7.78 -13.45 15.53
N ALA A 73 -6.99 -14.52 15.56
CA ALA A 73 -5.96 -14.79 14.57
C ALA A 73 -6.54 -15.21 13.20
N THR A 74 -7.67 -15.93 13.22
CA THR A 74 -8.19 -16.64 12.03
C THR A 74 -9.48 -16.05 11.46
N SER A 75 -10.18 -15.21 12.22
CA SER A 75 -11.35 -14.46 11.74
C SER A 75 -10.97 -13.50 10.62
N ILE A 76 -11.85 -13.36 9.64
CA ILE A 76 -11.68 -12.44 8.51
C ILE A 76 -12.62 -11.26 8.69
N TYR A 77 -12.07 -10.06 8.51
CA TYR A 77 -12.82 -8.81 8.51
C TYR A 77 -12.64 -8.08 7.18
N HIS A 78 -13.64 -7.29 6.81
CA HIS A 78 -13.53 -6.27 5.78
C HIS A 78 -13.06 -4.97 6.43
N HIS A 79 -11.87 -4.52 6.07
CA HIS A 79 -11.38 -3.20 6.44
C HIS A 79 -11.53 -2.27 5.24
N TYR A 80 -12.54 -1.43 5.30
CA TYR A 80 -12.85 -0.47 4.24
C TYR A 80 -11.84 0.67 4.31
N LEU A 81 -11.13 0.90 3.20
CA LEU A 81 -10.06 1.88 3.10
C LEU A 81 -10.46 2.98 2.13
N PHE A 82 -9.88 4.17 2.28
CA PHE A 82 -9.96 5.23 1.29
C PHE A 82 -8.69 6.08 1.33
N ASP A 83 -8.51 6.93 0.31
CA ASP A 83 -7.30 7.76 0.19
C ASP A 83 -6.03 6.91 0.25
N ILE A 84 -6.05 5.77 -0.47
CA ILE A 84 -4.92 4.84 -0.51
C ILE A 84 -3.85 5.47 -1.39
N GLN A 85 -2.71 5.80 -0.78
CA GLN A 85 -1.57 6.41 -1.43
C GLN A 85 -0.35 5.51 -1.19
N MET A 86 0.14 4.89 -2.26
CA MET A 86 1.36 4.08 -2.21
C MET A 86 2.60 4.98 -2.36
N MET A 87 3.67 4.62 -1.67
CA MET A 87 4.92 5.38 -1.64
C MET A 87 5.72 5.19 -2.94
N THR A 88 6.49 6.20 -3.32
CA THR A 88 7.60 6.05 -4.26
C THR A 88 8.90 6.24 -3.50
N ASN A 89 9.69 5.18 -3.43
CA ASN A 89 11.01 5.20 -2.80
C ASN A 89 12.06 5.61 -3.84
N ILE A 90 12.80 6.68 -3.55
CA ILE A 90 13.92 7.14 -4.35
C ILE A 90 15.20 6.89 -3.56
N THR A 91 16.20 6.30 -4.23
CA THR A 91 17.56 6.25 -3.71
C THR A 91 18.40 7.27 -4.47
N MET A 92 19.12 8.12 -3.74
CA MET A 92 20.07 9.08 -4.27
C MET A 92 21.47 8.49 -4.33
N SER A 93 22.30 8.97 -5.26
CA SER A 93 23.72 8.59 -5.39
C SER A 93 24.61 9.16 -4.28
N GLY A 94 24.09 10.10 -3.48
CA GLY A 94 24.77 10.67 -2.32
C GLY A 94 23.79 11.27 -1.33
N ALA A 95 24.30 11.73 -0.20
CA ALA A 95 23.49 12.25 0.90
C ALA A 95 22.78 13.56 0.53
N VAL A 96 21.51 13.66 0.90
CA VAL A 96 20.69 14.87 0.83
C VAL A 96 20.10 15.19 2.21
N THR A 97 19.69 16.44 2.39
CA THR A 97 18.92 16.89 3.56
C THR A 97 17.67 17.60 3.09
N LEU A 98 16.50 17.13 3.50
CA LEU A 98 15.19 17.65 3.13
C LEU A 98 14.24 17.57 4.34
N ALA A 99 13.39 18.58 4.51
CA ALA A 99 12.39 18.58 5.57
C ALA A 99 11.19 17.70 5.18
N VAL A 100 10.43 17.23 6.16
CA VAL A 100 9.11 16.63 5.88
C VAL A 100 8.24 17.62 5.10
N ASP A 101 7.38 17.10 4.23
CA ASP A 101 6.52 17.88 3.33
C ASP A 101 7.26 18.72 2.28
N SER A 102 8.59 18.56 2.14
CA SER A 102 9.32 19.12 1.00
C SER A 102 8.76 18.58 -0.31
N VAL A 103 8.46 19.48 -1.24
CA VAL A 103 8.12 19.13 -2.62
C VAL A 103 9.42 18.84 -3.35
N VAL A 104 9.60 17.59 -3.76
CA VAL A 104 10.73 17.10 -4.54
C VAL A 104 10.37 17.14 -6.02
N THR A 105 11.23 17.74 -6.85
CA THR A 105 11.01 17.85 -8.29
C THR A 105 12.20 17.28 -9.06
N GLY A 106 11.95 16.37 -10.01
CA GLY A 106 12.94 15.84 -10.94
C GLY A 106 13.30 16.86 -12.01
N SER A 107 14.59 17.13 -12.19
CA SER A 107 15.04 18.23 -13.06
C SER A 107 14.80 17.96 -14.55
N THR A 108 14.78 16.69 -14.96
CA THR A 108 14.62 16.30 -16.37
C THR A 108 13.20 15.81 -16.64
N SER A 109 12.66 14.97 -15.76
CA SER A 109 11.31 14.43 -15.87
C SER A 109 10.21 15.44 -15.58
N GLY A 110 10.51 16.46 -14.77
CA GLY A 110 9.50 17.35 -14.19
C GLY A 110 8.56 16.65 -13.20
N ALA A 111 8.85 15.40 -12.82
CA ALA A 111 8.05 14.67 -11.85
C ALA A 111 8.12 15.35 -10.48
N THR A 112 6.99 15.40 -9.78
CA THR A 112 6.89 15.98 -8.44
C THR A 112 6.41 14.94 -7.43
N GLY A 113 6.77 15.12 -6.17
CA GLY A 113 6.24 14.34 -5.05
C GLY A 113 6.50 15.02 -3.72
N VAL A 114 5.72 14.67 -2.70
CA VAL A 114 5.82 15.26 -1.36
C VAL A 114 6.57 14.29 -0.45
N LEU A 115 7.62 14.77 0.23
CA LEU A 115 8.43 13.94 1.10
C LEU A 115 7.66 13.54 2.38
N TYR A 116 7.52 12.24 2.61
CA TYR A 116 6.78 11.68 3.74
C TYR A 116 7.43 11.91 5.10
N ALA A 117 8.76 11.83 5.16
CA ALA A 117 9.53 11.99 6.39
C ALA A 117 10.82 12.77 6.10
N ALA A 118 11.25 13.59 7.06
CA ALA A 118 12.47 14.37 6.92
C ALA A 118 13.69 13.45 6.69
N VAL A 119 14.58 13.87 5.79
CA VAL A 119 15.84 13.20 5.49
C VAL A 119 16.97 14.10 5.98
N SER A 120 17.88 13.56 6.77
CA SER A 120 19.02 14.29 7.33
C SER A 120 20.31 13.59 6.94
N SER A 121 21.04 14.13 5.96
CA SER A 121 22.27 13.53 5.42
C SER A 121 22.08 12.06 5.00
N GLY A 122 20.95 11.73 4.37
CA GLY A 122 20.57 10.38 3.95
C GLY A 122 20.42 10.25 2.44
N THR A 123 20.34 9.01 1.94
CA THR A 123 20.19 8.72 0.50
C THR A 123 18.78 8.27 0.12
N GLY A 124 17.96 7.81 1.08
CA GLY A 124 16.61 7.32 0.83
C GLY A 124 15.56 8.40 1.03
N LEU A 125 14.69 8.58 0.04
CA LEU A 125 13.54 9.47 0.09
C LEU A 125 12.28 8.60 -0.09
N GLN A 126 11.25 8.85 0.70
CA GLN A 126 9.92 8.26 0.49
C GLN A 126 8.96 9.38 0.11
N LEU A 127 8.42 9.31 -1.10
CA LEU A 127 7.52 10.32 -1.64
C LEU A 127 6.08 9.80 -1.68
N MET A 128 5.14 10.70 -1.42
CA MET A 128 3.71 10.55 -1.65
C MET A 128 3.24 11.54 -2.72
N GLU A 129 2.00 11.40 -3.16
CA GLU A 129 1.34 12.35 -4.08
C GLU A 129 2.16 12.59 -5.36
N VAL A 130 2.83 11.53 -5.84
CA VAL A 130 3.73 11.64 -6.98
C VAL A 130 2.94 11.89 -8.26
N THR A 131 3.31 12.96 -8.97
CA THR A 131 2.80 13.28 -10.31
C THR A 131 3.94 13.17 -11.31
N GLY A 132 3.74 12.39 -12.37
CA GLY A 132 4.80 12.06 -13.33
C GLY A 132 5.65 10.86 -12.89
N THR A 133 6.79 10.68 -13.53
CA THR A 133 7.68 9.54 -13.26
C THR A 133 9.13 10.03 -13.17
N PHE A 134 9.71 9.89 -11.99
CA PHE A 134 11.13 10.16 -11.77
C PHE A 134 12.00 9.17 -12.56
N VAL A 135 13.16 9.63 -13.02
CA VAL A 135 14.07 8.86 -13.87
C VAL A 135 15.45 8.74 -13.20
N ALA A 136 16.01 7.54 -13.19
CA ALA A 136 17.37 7.34 -12.69
C ALA A 136 18.39 8.17 -13.50
N GLY A 137 19.36 8.75 -12.80
CA GLY A 137 20.39 9.63 -13.34
C GLY A 137 20.03 11.12 -13.29
N GLU A 138 18.77 11.50 -13.02
CA GLU A 138 18.41 12.92 -12.93
C GLU A 138 18.74 13.53 -11.56
N ALA A 139 19.02 14.84 -11.54
CA ALA A 139 19.13 15.61 -10.31
C ALA A 139 17.73 16.00 -9.80
N ILE A 140 17.62 16.29 -8.50
CA ILE A 140 16.38 16.76 -7.89
C ILE A 140 16.54 18.16 -7.29
N THR A 141 15.45 18.89 -7.23
CA THR A 141 15.28 20.04 -6.34
C THR A 141 14.30 19.68 -5.22
N GLY A 142 14.46 20.31 -4.06
CA GLY A 142 13.56 20.16 -2.92
C GLY A 142 13.22 21.52 -2.35
N THR A 143 11.96 21.71 -1.94
CA THR A 143 11.53 22.93 -1.25
C THR A 143 11.87 22.88 0.24
N GLY A 144 11.73 24.01 0.94
CA GLY A 144 11.89 24.11 2.40
C GLY A 144 13.25 24.68 2.84
N THR A 145 13.26 25.26 4.03
CA THR A 145 14.46 25.85 4.63
C THR A 145 15.47 24.76 4.98
N GLY A 146 16.74 24.94 4.59
CA GLY A 146 17.81 23.97 4.87
C GLY A 146 17.85 22.78 3.89
N ALA A 147 17.05 22.81 2.83
CA ALA A 147 17.14 21.83 1.75
C ALA A 147 18.54 21.86 1.13
N SER A 148 19.19 20.70 1.09
CA SER A 148 20.51 20.50 0.49
C SER A 148 20.47 19.24 -0.37
N THR A 149 20.47 19.42 -1.69
CA THR A 149 20.47 18.33 -2.66
C THR A 149 21.82 18.15 -3.36
N GLY A 150 22.78 19.08 -3.20
CA GLY A 150 24.14 18.96 -3.74
C GLY A 150 24.21 18.64 -5.24
N SER A 151 25.32 18.04 -5.67
CA SER A 151 25.50 17.48 -7.03
C SER A 151 25.25 15.97 -7.03
N VAL A 152 24.10 15.54 -6.51
CA VAL A 152 23.70 14.13 -6.50
C VAL A 152 22.55 13.88 -7.48
N THR A 153 22.38 12.62 -7.84
CA THR A 153 21.40 12.15 -8.82
C THR A 153 20.61 10.98 -8.26
N ILE A 154 19.45 10.69 -8.84
CA ILE A 154 18.68 9.49 -8.51
C ILE A 154 19.46 8.26 -9.00
N SER A 155 19.71 7.29 -8.12
CA SER A 155 20.32 6.00 -8.48
C SER A 155 19.27 4.92 -8.71
N ALA A 156 18.14 4.96 -7.99
CA ALA A 156 17.04 4.03 -8.16
C ALA A 156 15.70 4.67 -7.82
N VAL A 157 14.64 4.21 -8.50
CA VAL A 157 13.25 4.57 -8.23
C VAL A 157 12.45 3.28 -8.09
N VAL A 158 11.73 3.14 -6.98
CA VAL A 158 10.85 2.00 -6.71
C VAL A 158 9.48 2.54 -6.33
N THR A 159 8.51 2.40 -7.22
CA THR A 159 7.10 2.69 -6.94
C THR A 159 6.45 1.49 -6.28
N LYS A 160 5.89 1.70 -5.10
CA LYS A 160 5.15 0.68 -4.35
C LYS A 160 3.76 0.50 -4.92
N ASP A 161 3.23 -0.70 -4.83
CA ASP A 161 1.90 -1.06 -5.29
C ASP A 161 1.17 -1.86 -4.21
N PHE A 162 -0.12 -1.59 -4.01
CA PHE A 162 -0.87 -2.20 -2.93
C PHE A 162 -0.88 -3.73 -3.06
N SER A 163 -1.09 -4.25 -4.26
CA SER A 163 -1.20 -5.69 -4.47
C SER A 163 0.14 -6.40 -4.22
N LYS A 164 1.21 -5.79 -4.72
CA LYS A 164 2.58 -6.28 -4.64
C LYS A 164 3.15 -6.23 -3.22
N ASP A 165 3.07 -5.05 -2.61
CA ASP A 165 3.86 -4.71 -1.44
C ASP A 165 3.07 -4.80 -0.14
N ALA A 166 1.76 -4.59 -0.11
CA ALA A 166 1.03 -4.49 1.16
C ALA A 166 0.84 -5.86 1.84
N LYS A 167 1.25 -5.98 3.12
CA LYS A 167 1.04 -7.17 3.96
C LYS A 167 0.43 -6.87 5.33
N GLN A 168 0.64 -5.69 5.88
CA GLN A 168 0.07 -5.30 7.18
C GLN A 168 -0.54 -3.90 7.13
N LEU A 169 -1.64 -3.71 7.85
CA LEU A 169 -2.25 -2.44 8.16
C LEU A 169 -1.97 -2.10 9.63
N PHE A 170 -1.48 -0.89 9.91
CA PHE A 170 -1.10 -0.49 11.26
C PHE A 170 -1.46 0.96 11.56
N MET A 171 -2.01 1.20 12.75
CA MET A 171 -2.41 2.53 13.21
C MET A 171 -2.01 2.73 14.67
N VAL A 172 -1.28 3.81 14.94
CA VAL A 172 -0.85 4.18 16.29
C VAL A 172 -1.97 4.90 17.04
N TYR A 173 -2.21 4.53 18.29
CA TYR A 173 -3.03 5.23 19.25
C TYR A 173 -2.17 5.81 20.37
N THR A 174 -1.85 7.10 20.24
CA THR A 174 -1.04 7.82 21.25
C THR A 174 -1.83 8.16 22.52
N SER A 175 -3.17 8.13 22.46
CA SER A 175 -4.06 8.45 23.59
C SER A 175 -4.33 7.25 24.52
N ILE A 176 -4.05 6.03 24.09
CA ILE A 176 -4.31 4.79 24.84
C ILE A 176 -3.11 3.86 24.70
N SER A 177 -2.37 3.64 25.79
CA SER A 177 -1.27 2.68 25.80
C SER A 177 -1.77 1.28 25.43
N GLY A 178 -1.11 0.63 24.47
CA GLY A 178 -1.51 -0.68 23.95
C GLY A 178 -2.79 -0.67 23.10
N GLY A 179 -3.30 0.52 22.75
CA GLY A 179 -4.48 0.69 21.90
C GLY A 179 -4.18 0.56 20.40
N ASP A 180 -2.91 0.41 20.02
CA ASP A 180 -2.47 0.33 18.63
C ASP A 180 -3.22 -0.76 17.85
N TYR A 181 -3.64 -0.41 16.65
CA TYR A 181 -4.29 -1.32 15.73
C TYR A 181 -3.25 -1.97 14.83
N SER A 182 -3.31 -3.30 14.70
CA SER A 182 -2.58 -4.04 13.67
C SER A 182 -3.47 -5.10 13.06
N ALA A 183 -3.33 -5.33 11.76
CA ALA A 183 -3.96 -6.45 11.08
C ALA A 183 -3.14 -6.90 9.87
N ASP A 184 -3.17 -8.19 9.59
CA ASP A 184 -2.54 -8.76 8.41
C ASP A 184 -3.52 -8.72 7.24
N ILE A 185 -3.03 -8.30 6.07
CA ILE A 185 -3.80 -8.31 4.84
C ILE A 185 -3.87 -9.75 4.35
N LYS A 186 -5.08 -10.26 4.21
CA LYS A 186 -5.32 -11.56 3.60
C LYS A 186 -5.06 -11.45 2.10
N LEU A 187 -4.12 -12.25 1.61
CA LEU A 187 -3.74 -12.29 0.20
C LEU A 187 -4.80 -13.07 -0.57
N THR A 188 -5.55 -12.40 -1.45
CA THR A 188 -6.65 -13.01 -2.21
C THR A 188 -6.43 -12.98 -3.71
N LYS A 189 -5.54 -12.11 -4.21
CA LYS A 189 -5.22 -12.05 -5.63
C LYS A 189 -4.24 -13.16 -5.96
N THR A 190 -4.74 -14.19 -6.64
CA THR A 190 -3.96 -15.37 -7.00
C THR A 190 -3.51 -15.32 -8.44
N PHE A 191 -2.37 -15.94 -8.72
CA PHE A 191 -1.85 -16.16 -10.06
C PHE A 191 -1.10 -17.48 -10.09
N THR A 192 -1.51 -18.41 -10.94
CA THR A 192 -0.78 -19.67 -11.16
C THR A 192 0.46 -19.37 -11.98
N LEU A 193 1.63 -19.73 -11.45
CA LEU A 193 2.90 -19.61 -12.17
C LEU A 193 2.92 -20.56 -13.37
N SER A 194 3.60 -20.14 -14.44
CA SER A 194 3.86 -20.99 -15.59
C SER A 194 4.96 -22.01 -15.30
N GLY A 195 4.84 -23.16 -15.95
CA GLY A 195 5.88 -24.19 -15.96
C GLY A 195 5.83 -25.19 -14.82
N THR A 196 6.87 -26.01 -14.78
CA THR A 196 7.09 -27.03 -13.76
C THR A 196 8.26 -26.62 -12.90
N TYR A 197 8.12 -26.78 -11.59
CA TYR A 197 9.15 -26.47 -10.62
C TYR A 197 9.54 -27.72 -9.82
N ARG A 198 10.61 -27.62 -9.05
CA ARG A 198 11.02 -28.58 -8.02
C ARG A 198 11.30 -27.82 -6.74
N THR A 199 10.71 -28.24 -5.63
CA THR A 199 11.06 -27.74 -4.30
C THR A 199 12.35 -28.39 -3.83
N GLU A 200 13.22 -27.66 -3.14
CA GLU A 200 14.46 -28.20 -2.58
C GLU A 200 14.56 -27.88 -1.08
N THR A 201 14.78 -28.91 -0.26
CA THR A 201 14.90 -28.78 1.21
C THR A 201 16.34 -28.53 1.68
N SER A 202 17.33 -28.71 0.82
CA SER A 202 18.75 -28.58 1.19
C SER A 202 19.51 -27.68 0.22
N GLY A 203 20.38 -26.82 0.77
CA GLY A 203 21.35 -26.04 0.00
C GLY A 203 20.94 -24.60 -0.30
N THR A 204 19.66 -24.31 -0.55
CA THR A 204 19.24 -22.96 -0.97
C THR A 204 17.76 -22.58 -0.72
N ASP A 205 16.97 -23.39 0.01
CA ASP A 205 15.55 -23.09 0.33
C ASP A 205 14.73 -22.68 -0.91
N ASN A 206 14.90 -23.44 -2.00
CA ASN A 206 14.54 -23.00 -3.34
C ASN A 206 13.31 -23.68 -3.92
N LEU A 207 12.69 -22.97 -4.86
CA LEU A 207 11.86 -23.49 -5.93
C LEU A 207 12.63 -23.36 -7.25
N ILE A 208 13.09 -24.48 -7.80
CA ILE A 208 13.91 -24.54 -9.02
C ILE A 208 13.01 -24.70 -10.24
N GLY A 209 13.20 -23.86 -11.25
CA GLY A 209 12.55 -24.01 -12.53
C GLY A 209 13.05 -25.25 -13.29
N VAL A 210 12.13 -26.11 -13.73
CA VAL A 210 12.44 -27.34 -14.47
C VAL A 210 12.15 -27.17 -15.97
N SER A 211 10.91 -26.79 -16.32
CA SER A 211 10.50 -26.65 -17.73
C SER A 211 9.41 -25.61 -17.88
N GLY A 212 9.52 -24.73 -18.87
CA GLY A 212 8.49 -23.73 -19.21
C GLY A 212 8.19 -22.72 -18.10
N TYR A 213 9.13 -22.50 -17.20
CA TYR A 213 9.00 -21.58 -16.07
C TYR A 213 9.42 -20.15 -16.46
N ASP A 214 8.89 -19.18 -15.74
CA ASP A 214 9.27 -17.77 -15.87
C ASP A 214 9.39 -17.13 -14.47
N THR A 215 10.63 -16.91 -14.03
CA THR A 215 10.88 -16.28 -12.73
C THR A 215 10.54 -14.79 -12.68
N SER A 216 10.20 -14.16 -13.82
CA SER A 216 9.72 -12.78 -13.87
C SER A 216 8.26 -12.64 -13.40
N GLU A 217 7.54 -13.74 -13.26
CA GLU A 217 6.16 -13.77 -12.75
C GLU A 217 6.07 -13.47 -11.24
N VAL A 218 7.21 -13.48 -10.55
CA VAL A 218 7.34 -13.26 -9.10
C VAL A 218 8.30 -12.11 -8.80
N GLN A 219 8.21 -11.58 -7.58
CA GLN A 219 9.16 -10.62 -7.03
C GLN A 219 9.48 -10.98 -5.57
N VAL A 220 10.57 -10.43 -5.04
CA VAL A 220 10.93 -10.56 -3.62
C VAL A 220 9.80 -10.01 -2.74
N GLY A 221 9.44 -10.75 -1.68
CA GLY A 221 8.31 -10.44 -0.79
C GLY A 221 6.96 -11.00 -1.24
N ASP A 222 6.86 -11.60 -2.43
CA ASP A 222 5.66 -12.37 -2.80
C ASP A 222 5.51 -13.61 -1.91
N VAL A 223 4.28 -14.05 -1.69
CA VAL A 223 3.97 -15.31 -1.01
C VAL A 223 3.51 -16.31 -2.05
N LEU A 224 4.18 -17.46 -2.12
CA LEU A 224 3.82 -18.56 -3.00
C LEU A 224 3.24 -19.71 -2.18
N THR A 225 2.08 -20.21 -2.60
CA THR A 225 1.56 -21.51 -2.18
C THR A 225 2.20 -22.57 -3.09
N ILE A 226 3.01 -23.43 -2.50
CA ILE A 226 3.71 -24.53 -3.18
C ILE A 226 3.14 -25.89 -2.71
N PRO A 227 3.05 -26.90 -3.58
CA PRO A 227 2.66 -28.24 -3.17
C PRO A 227 3.78 -28.94 -2.40
N THR A 228 3.44 -29.68 -1.34
CA THR A 228 4.41 -30.47 -0.56
C THR A 228 4.54 -31.92 -1.07
N GLY A 229 3.84 -32.27 -2.16
CA GLY A 229 3.87 -33.63 -2.73
C GLY A 229 3.12 -34.69 -1.90
N VAL A 230 2.54 -34.35 -0.74
CA VAL A 230 1.80 -35.27 0.13
C VAL A 230 0.30 -35.02 0.05
N ALA A 231 -0.46 -35.95 -0.56
CA ALA A 231 -1.93 -35.97 -0.54
C ALA A 231 -2.63 -34.61 -0.87
N GLY A 232 -2.04 -33.79 -1.75
CA GLY A 232 -2.57 -32.48 -2.12
C GLY A 232 -2.35 -31.37 -1.09
N ALA A 233 -1.53 -31.61 -0.07
CA ALA A 233 -1.13 -30.58 0.88
C ALA A 233 -0.23 -29.52 0.21
N THR A 234 -0.39 -28.29 0.68
CA THR A 234 0.38 -27.13 0.24
C THR A 234 0.98 -26.42 1.44
N GLU A 235 1.99 -25.60 1.18
CA GLU A 235 2.56 -24.70 2.16
C GLU A 235 2.80 -23.33 1.54
N ASP A 236 2.70 -22.29 2.36
CA ASP A 236 3.02 -20.93 1.94
C ASP A 236 4.49 -20.62 2.24
N ARG A 237 5.15 -19.95 1.29
CA ARG A 237 6.53 -19.50 1.41
C ARG A 237 6.70 -18.09 0.87
N THR A 238 7.48 -17.27 1.58
CA THR A 238 7.79 -15.90 1.16
C THR A 238 9.07 -15.90 0.35
N VAL A 239 9.05 -15.28 -0.83
CA VAL A 239 10.20 -15.13 -1.71
C VAL A 239 11.21 -14.16 -1.09
N ASP A 240 12.47 -14.58 -0.97
CA ASP A 240 13.57 -13.79 -0.43
C ASP A 240 14.57 -13.36 -1.52
N ALA A 241 14.82 -14.22 -2.50
CA ALA A 241 15.67 -13.90 -3.65
C ALA A 241 15.19 -14.58 -4.92
N ILE A 242 15.56 -14.03 -6.07
CA ILE A 242 15.22 -14.58 -7.38
C ILE A 242 16.47 -14.58 -8.24
N THR A 243 16.68 -15.68 -8.95
CA THR A 243 17.70 -15.82 -9.98
C THR A 243 17.02 -16.16 -11.32
N ALA A 244 17.81 -16.32 -12.38
CA ALA A 244 17.30 -16.72 -13.68
C ALA A 244 16.57 -18.08 -13.67
N THR A 245 16.91 -18.98 -12.74
CA THR A 245 16.40 -20.36 -12.74
C THR A 245 15.82 -20.84 -11.41
N ALA A 246 15.87 -20.00 -10.37
CA ALA A 246 15.46 -20.37 -9.02
C ALA A 246 14.82 -19.19 -8.28
N ILE A 247 13.84 -19.52 -7.45
CA ILE A 247 13.19 -18.62 -6.49
C ILE A 247 13.57 -19.13 -5.10
N SER A 248 14.27 -18.33 -4.31
CA SER A 248 14.66 -18.66 -2.94
C SER A 248 13.62 -18.15 -1.96
N PHE A 249 13.40 -18.91 -0.89
CA PHE A 249 12.45 -18.56 0.16
C PHE A 249 13.15 -18.19 1.47
N SER A 250 12.45 -17.42 2.31
CA SER A 250 12.91 -17.09 3.66
C SER A 250 12.92 -18.28 4.63
N ALA A 251 12.33 -19.41 4.23
CA ALA A 251 12.37 -20.68 4.94
C ALA A 251 12.29 -21.84 3.94
N ALA A 252 13.09 -22.89 4.18
CA ALA A 252 13.11 -24.11 3.38
C ALA A 252 11.69 -24.67 3.12
N PRO A 253 11.37 -25.10 1.88
CA PRO A 253 10.29 -26.03 1.63
C PRO A 253 10.40 -27.28 2.51
N THR A 254 9.27 -27.90 2.86
CA THR A 254 9.26 -29.11 3.70
C THR A 254 9.59 -30.39 2.95
N THR A 255 9.59 -30.36 1.61
CA THR A 255 9.81 -31.54 0.77
C THR A 255 10.68 -31.23 -0.43
N ASP A 256 11.43 -32.24 -0.88
CA ASP A 256 12.17 -32.23 -2.14
C ASP A 256 11.38 -33.03 -3.18
N ALA A 257 10.65 -32.33 -4.03
CA ALA A 257 9.75 -32.95 -4.99
C ALA A 257 9.55 -32.07 -6.22
N ILE A 258 9.37 -32.72 -7.38
CA ILE A 258 8.84 -32.03 -8.56
C ILE A 258 7.39 -31.66 -8.26
N THR A 259 7.02 -30.40 -8.51
CA THR A 259 5.67 -29.90 -8.29
C THR A 259 4.74 -30.55 -9.30
N THR A 260 3.97 -31.55 -8.88
CA THR A 260 2.94 -32.19 -9.71
C THR A 260 1.64 -31.38 -9.76
N ALA A 261 1.54 -30.32 -8.95
CA ALA A 261 0.43 -29.39 -8.89
C ALA A 261 0.95 -27.96 -9.09
N ASP A 262 0.02 -27.07 -9.40
CA ASP A 262 0.29 -25.65 -9.66
C ASP A 262 0.95 -24.96 -8.46
N VAL A 263 1.95 -24.13 -8.75
CA VAL A 263 2.47 -23.14 -7.80
C VAL A 263 1.67 -21.86 -7.96
N VAL A 264 1.16 -21.31 -6.86
CA VAL A 264 0.28 -20.15 -6.90
C VAL A 264 0.90 -18.98 -6.16
N ARG A 265 1.07 -17.84 -6.83
CA ARG A 265 1.43 -16.57 -6.19
C ARG A 265 0.19 -15.91 -5.60
N ASN A 266 0.30 -15.49 -4.34
CA ASN A 266 -0.74 -14.76 -3.62
C ASN A 266 -0.29 -13.32 -3.34
N ARG A 267 -1.18 -12.37 -3.61
CA ARG A 267 -0.97 -10.94 -3.41
C ARG A 267 -2.17 -10.28 -2.74
N ALA A 268 -1.93 -9.08 -2.20
CA ALA A 268 -2.99 -8.29 -1.62
C ALA A 268 -3.95 -7.79 -2.71
N GLU A 269 -5.16 -7.46 -2.30
CA GLU A 269 -6.20 -7.00 -3.21
C GLU A 269 -7.15 -6.06 -2.49
N ILE A 270 -7.50 -4.96 -3.15
CA ILE A 270 -8.67 -4.18 -2.76
C ILE A 270 -9.86 -4.74 -3.52
N GLN A 271 -10.85 -5.20 -2.77
CA GLN A 271 -12.09 -5.77 -3.27
C GLN A 271 -13.09 -4.65 -3.59
N GLU A 272 -13.93 -4.89 -4.58
CA GLU A 272 -15.10 -4.05 -4.91
C GLU A 272 -14.74 -2.57 -5.08
N GLN A 273 -13.65 -2.29 -5.81
CA GLN A 273 -13.16 -0.92 -6.06
C GLN A 273 -14.17 -0.07 -6.85
N GLU A 274 -15.05 -0.72 -7.60
CA GLU A 274 -16.11 -0.14 -8.42
C GLU A 274 -17.29 0.42 -7.61
N GLU A 275 -17.47 -0.02 -6.36
CA GLU A 275 -18.56 0.42 -5.50
C GLU A 275 -18.15 1.66 -4.69
N THR A 276 -18.38 2.85 -5.23
CA THR A 276 -18.05 4.12 -4.55
C THR A 276 -19.32 4.87 -4.12
N ILE A 277 -19.84 4.53 -2.93
CA ILE A 277 -21.02 5.22 -2.36
C ILE A 277 -20.58 6.23 -1.30
N MET A 278 -21.19 7.42 -1.29
CA MET A 278 -20.95 8.40 -0.24
C MET A 278 -21.54 7.93 1.09
N VAL A 279 -20.70 7.85 2.12
CA VAL A 279 -21.07 7.40 3.48
C VAL A 279 -21.84 8.49 4.25
N MET A 280 -21.69 9.74 3.84
CA MET A 280 -22.36 10.88 4.43
C MET A 280 -22.94 11.78 3.35
N LYS A 281 -24.06 12.43 3.67
CA LYS A 281 -24.63 13.44 2.79
C LYS A 281 -23.61 14.56 2.61
N MET A 282 -23.47 15.05 1.38
CA MET A 282 -22.61 16.20 1.10
C MET A 282 -22.98 17.34 2.05
N PRO A 283 -22.00 18.03 2.67
CA PRO A 283 -22.26 19.12 3.62
C PRO A 283 -23.08 20.26 3.02
N LYS A 284 -23.10 20.35 1.69
CA LYS A 284 -23.86 21.33 0.93
C LYS A 284 -24.77 20.58 -0.02
N ASP A 285 -26.02 21.02 -0.07
CA ASP A 285 -26.92 20.59 -1.13
C ASP A 285 -26.43 21.16 -2.48
N PRO A 286 -26.61 20.42 -3.58
CA PRO A 286 -26.34 20.96 -4.90
C PRO A 286 -27.21 22.21 -5.11
N ILE A 287 -26.56 23.35 -5.31
CA ILE A 287 -27.23 24.60 -5.67
C ILE A 287 -27.82 24.42 -7.06
N LYS A 288 -29.14 24.22 -7.13
CA LYS A 288 -29.89 24.08 -8.39
C LYS A 288 -29.75 25.31 -9.29
N THR A 289 -29.37 26.45 -8.71
CA THR A 289 -29.19 27.72 -9.40
C THR A 289 -28.32 28.66 -8.57
N LEU A 290 -27.57 29.55 -9.23
CA LEU A 290 -26.88 30.69 -8.62
C LEU A 290 -27.83 31.91 -8.46
N LEU A 291 -29.14 31.69 -8.62
CA LEU A 291 -30.14 32.72 -8.47
C LEU A 291 -30.60 32.80 -7.01
N ASN A 292 -30.78 34.02 -6.50
CA ASN A 292 -31.39 34.26 -5.21
C ASN A 292 -32.91 33.97 -5.22
N SER A 293 -33.58 34.12 -4.06
CA SER A 293 -35.02 33.88 -3.91
C SER A 293 -35.93 34.76 -4.78
N ALA A 294 -35.37 35.79 -5.42
CA ALA A 294 -36.05 36.67 -6.39
C ALA A 294 -35.63 36.40 -7.85
N ALA A 295 -34.99 35.25 -8.12
CA ALA A 295 -34.50 34.86 -9.45
C ALA A 295 -33.43 35.81 -10.04
N ALA A 296 -32.68 36.54 -9.22
CA ALA A 296 -31.56 37.38 -9.66
C ALA A 296 -30.22 36.66 -9.47
N SER A 297 -29.28 36.85 -10.39
CA SER A 297 -27.92 36.29 -10.30
C SER A 297 -27.20 36.79 -9.07
N ASP A 298 -26.70 35.88 -8.23
CA ASP A 298 -25.86 36.16 -7.06
C ASP A 298 -24.42 36.54 -7.45
N THR A 299 -24.08 36.46 -8.74
CA THR A 299 -22.78 36.89 -9.27
C THR A 299 -22.98 37.89 -10.42
N THR A 300 -22.41 39.08 -10.28
CA THR A 300 -22.33 40.10 -11.34
C THR A 300 -20.86 40.40 -11.65
N TYR A 301 -20.49 40.31 -12.93
CA TYR A 301 -19.18 40.73 -13.42
C TYR A 301 -19.36 41.99 -14.27
N THR A 302 -18.64 43.07 -13.93
CA THR A 302 -18.58 44.28 -14.77
C THR A 302 -17.31 44.24 -15.61
N VAL A 303 -17.46 44.09 -16.93
CA VAL A 303 -16.33 44.09 -17.87
C VAL A 303 -16.25 45.44 -18.58
N ARG A 304 -15.11 46.14 -18.49
CA ARG A 304 -14.82 47.30 -19.35
C ARG A 304 -14.35 46.78 -20.71
N ARG A 305 -15.11 47.04 -21.77
CA ARG A 305 -14.69 46.81 -23.16
C ARG A 305 -14.33 48.15 -23.79
N GLN A 306 -13.08 48.32 -24.19
CA GLN A 306 -12.63 49.45 -25.00
C GLN A 306 -12.60 49.01 -26.45
N PHE A 307 -13.43 49.62 -27.29
CA PHE A 307 -13.36 49.44 -28.74
C PHE A 307 -12.36 50.44 -29.29
N HIS A 308 -11.36 49.96 -30.04
CA HIS A 308 -10.54 50.81 -30.90
C HIS A 308 -11.16 50.76 -32.30
N GLY A 309 -11.66 51.89 -32.79
CA GLY A 309 -12.02 52.04 -34.19
C GLY A 309 -10.76 52.16 -35.04
N THR A 310 -10.77 51.53 -36.21
CA THR A 310 -9.74 51.70 -37.25
C THR A 310 -9.70 53.13 -37.78
#